data_AF-A0A8S3I3E5-F1
#
_entry.id   AF-A0A8S3I3E5-F1
#
_cell.length_a   1.000
_cell.length_b   1.000
_cell.length_c   1.000
_cell.angle_alpha   90.00
_cell.angle_beta   90.00
_cell.angle_gamma   90.00
#
_symmetry.space_group_name_H-M   'P 1'
#
loop_
_entity.id
_entity.type
_entity.pdbx_description
1 polymer ?
#
loop_
_entity_poly.entity_id
_entity_poly.type
_entity_poly.pdbx_seq_one_letter_code
_entity_poly.pdbx_strand_id
1 'polypeptide(L)'
;MAEAFVILTSEIQAESPAISFINSNKGKPLLVADDYTFKLNKAATTTKYSICTINGCAAKVHTDSNNGLMKTVGNRSHLPGKEKLE
;
A
#
# COMPACT_ATOMS: atom_id res chain seq x y z
N MET A 1 51.79 1.65 -13.61
CA MET A 1 50.63 0.84 -13.19
C MET A 1 49.65 1.80 -12.53
N ALA A 2 48.56 2.14 -13.20
CA ALA A 2 47.54 3.04 -12.69
C ALA A 2 46.28 2.22 -12.42
N GLU A 3 45.80 2.24 -11.18
CA GLU A 3 44.68 1.44 -10.72
C GLU A 3 43.35 2.12 -11.10
N ALA A 4 42.43 1.34 -11.67
CA ALA A 4 41.12 1.81 -12.10
C ALA A 4 40.16 1.86 -10.90
N PHE A 5 39.56 3.03 -10.66
CA PHE A 5 38.53 3.25 -9.65
C PHE A 5 37.15 3.04 -10.27
N VAL A 6 36.51 1.91 -9.96
CA VAL A 6 35.15 1.58 -10.41
C VAL A 6 34.14 2.28 -9.49
N ILE A 7 33.42 3.29 -9.99
CA ILE A 7 32.29 3.88 -9.27
C ILE A 7 31.06 3.01 -9.51
N LEU A 8 30.57 2.37 -8.44
CA LEU A 8 29.31 1.64 -8.43
C LEU A 8 28.16 2.67 -8.28
N THR A 9 27.60 3.15 -9.38
CA THR A 9 26.37 3.97 -9.31
C THR A 9 25.17 3.04 -9.19
N SER A 10 24.74 2.78 -7.96
CA SER A 10 23.48 2.09 -7.69
C SER A 10 22.32 2.93 -8.23
N GLU A 11 21.60 2.36 -9.20
CA GLU A 11 20.36 2.90 -9.73
C GLU A 11 19.32 2.87 -8.61
N ILE A 12 18.95 4.04 -8.09
CA ILE A 12 17.86 4.16 -7.13
C ILE A 12 16.56 3.99 -7.93
N GLN A 13 16.09 2.74 -8.05
CA GLN A 13 14.74 2.48 -8.55
C GLN A 13 13.77 3.09 -7.55
N ALA A 14 13.08 4.16 -7.97
CA ALA A 14 11.89 4.65 -7.29
C ALA A 14 10.81 3.57 -7.41
N GLU A 15 10.87 2.60 -6.51
CA GLU A 15 9.87 1.57 -6.31
C GLU A 15 8.55 2.27 -6.03
N SER A 16 7.68 2.29 -7.04
CA SER A 16 6.31 2.75 -6.89
C SER A 16 5.69 1.95 -5.76
N PRO A 17 5.03 2.60 -4.78
CA PRO A 17 4.56 1.91 -3.60
C PRO A 17 3.68 0.72 -4.00
N ALA A 18 4.20 -0.48 -3.74
CA ALA A 18 3.58 -1.71 -4.18
C ALA A 18 2.27 -1.88 -3.40
N ILE A 19 1.18 -2.06 -4.16
CA ILE A 19 -0.11 -2.42 -3.59
C ILE A 19 -0.54 -3.76 -4.13
N SER A 20 -1.18 -4.55 -3.28
CA SER A 20 -1.75 -5.83 -3.64
C SER A 20 -3.18 -5.93 -3.10
N PHE A 21 -3.95 -6.89 -3.61
CA PHE A 21 -5.30 -7.13 -3.15
C PHE A 21 -5.38 -8.56 -2.63
N ILE A 22 -5.92 -8.71 -1.42
CA ILE A 22 -6.19 -10.00 -0.80
C ILE A 22 -7.68 -10.12 -0.53
N ASN A 23 -8.17 -11.34 -0.38
CA ASN A 23 -9.52 -11.57 0.10
C ASN A 23 -9.48 -11.73 1.63
N SER A 24 -10.30 -10.97 2.34
CA SER A 24 -10.57 -11.23 3.75
C SER A 24 -11.25 -12.59 3.91
N ASN A 25 -11.20 -13.17 5.10
CA ASN A 25 -11.85 -14.45 5.43
C ASN A 25 -13.37 -14.45 5.12
N LYS A 26 -14.01 -13.27 5.09
CA LYS A 26 -15.43 -13.09 4.68
C LYS A 26 -15.62 -12.90 3.16
N GLY A 27 -14.60 -13.18 2.34
CA GLY A 27 -14.60 -13.04 0.89
C GLY A 27 -14.50 -11.59 0.36
N LYS A 28 -14.44 -10.58 1.24
CA LYS A 28 -14.39 -9.16 0.83
C LYS A 28 -12.96 -8.78 0.42
N PRO A 29 -12.77 -8.04 -0.69
CA PRO A 29 -11.45 -7.60 -1.10
C PRO A 29 -10.88 -6.56 -0.14
N LEU A 30 -9.62 -6.74 0.25
CA LEU A 30 -8.81 -5.82 1.03
C LEU A 30 -7.62 -5.38 0.17
N LEU A 31 -7.30 -4.10 0.27
CA LEU A 31 -6.10 -3.51 -0.31
C LEU A 31 -4.98 -3.65 0.71
N VAL A 32 -3.84 -4.19 0.30
CA VAL A 32 -2.61 -4.20 1.08
C VAL A 32 -1.68 -3.13 0.51
N ALA A 33 -1.22 -2.23 1.36
CA ALA A 33 -0.23 -1.23 1.00
C ALA A 33 0.72 -1.05 2.18
N ASP A 34 2.03 -1.22 1.95
CA ASP A 34 3.08 -0.97 2.95
C ASP A 34 2.89 -1.85 4.21
N ASP A 35 2.52 -3.12 4.04
CA ASP A 35 2.18 -4.09 5.10
C ASP A 35 0.89 -3.80 5.91
N TYR A 36 0.08 -2.83 5.47
CA TYR A 36 -1.21 -2.53 6.09
C TYR A 36 -2.39 -2.95 5.22
N THR A 37 -3.44 -3.48 5.85
CA THR A 37 -4.70 -3.79 5.19
C THR A 37 -5.70 -2.62 5.27
N PHE A 38 -6.36 -2.37 4.14
CA PHE A 38 -7.37 -1.35 3.97
C PHE A 38 -8.64 -1.97 3.37
N LYS A 39 -9.79 -1.62 3.93
CA LYS A 39 -11.09 -2.00 3.39
C LYS A 39 -11.64 -0.88 2.51
N LEU A 40 -12.30 -1.24 1.43
CA LEU A 40 -13.01 -0.27 0.59
C LEU A 40 -14.13 0.38 1.41
N ASN A 41 -14.09 1.71 1.52
CA ASN A 41 -15.10 2.50 2.23
C ASN A 41 -16.09 3.15 1.26
N LYS A 42 -15.59 3.72 0.15
CA LYS A 42 -16.41 4.37 -0.86
C LYS A 42 -15.77 4.18 -2.24
N ALA A 43 -16.58 3.93 -3.26
CA ALA A 43 -16.14 3.98 -4.65
C ALA A 43 -16.84 5.14 -5.37
N ALA A 44 -16.06 5.96 -6.06
CA ALA A 44 -16.53 6.93 -7.04
C ALA A 44 -16.17 6.44 -8.45
N THR A 45 -16.63 7.14 -9.48
CA THR A 45 -16.44 6.77 -10.90
C THR A 45 -14.98 6.58 -11.30
N THR A 46 -14.08 7.38 -10.72
CA THR A 46 -12.64 7.40 -11.05
C THR A 46 -11.75 7.02 -9.87
N THR A 47 -12.29 7.02 -8.64
CA THR A 47 -11.46 6.87 -7.44
C THR A 47 -12.16 6.02 -6.39
N LYS A 48 -11.42 5.05 -5.86
CA LYS A 48 -11.83 4.20 -4.75
C LYS A 48 -11.12 4.69 -3.49
N TYR A 49 -11.89 4.90 -2.44
CA TYR A 49 -11.46 5.37 -1.13
C TYR A 49 -11.46 4.19 -0.17
N SER A 50 -10.28 3.77 0.26
CA SER A 50 -10.06 2.69 1.21
C SER A 50 -9.57 3.27 2.53
N ILE A 51 -10.04 2.69 3.64
CA ILE A 51 -9.65 3.08 5.00
C ILE A 51 -9.03 1.88 5.70
N CYS A 52 -8.16 2.14 6.67
CA CYS A 52 -7.54 1.05 7.42
C CYS A 52 -8.60 0.15 8.07
N THR A 53 -8.31 -1.15 8.15
CA THR A 53 -9.17 -2.15 8.80
C THR A 53 -9.28 -1.91 10.31
N ILE A 54 -8.24 -1.35 10.94
CA ILE A 54 -8.19 -1.04 12.37
C ILE A 54 -9.04 0.20 12.70
N ASN A 55 -9.98 0.04 13.64
CA ASN A 55 -10.82 1.13 14.11
C ASN A 55 -9.98 2.20 14.81
N GLY A 56 -10.25 3.48 14.50
CA GLY A 56 -9.51 4.62 15.07
C GLY A 56 -8.23 4.98 14.32
N CYS A 57 -7.83 4.23 13.29
CA CYS A 57 -6.70 4.60 12.45
C CYS A 57 -7.12 5.66 11.41
N ALA A 58 -6.32 6.74 11.31
CA ALA A 58 -6.55 7.82 10.37
C ALA A 58 -6.03 7.54 8.95
N ALA A 59 -5.39 6.39 8.73
CA ALA A 59 -4.79 6.02 7.46
C ALA A 59 -5.84 5.65 6.40
N LYS A 60 -5.67 6.23 5.22
CA LYS A 60 -6.55 6.12 4.05
C LYS A 60 -5.71 5.93 2.80
N VAL A 61 -6.24 5.17 1.85
CA VAL A 61 -5.60 4.93 0.57
C VAL A 61 -6.61 5.17 -0.54
N HIS A 62 -6.21 5.93 -1.53
CA HIS A 62 -7.01 6.22 -2.72
C HIS A 62 -6.38 5.46 -3.88
N THR A 63 -7.20 4.68 -4.58
CA THR A 63 -6.81 3.97 -5.79
C THR A 63 -7.68 4.40 -6.96
N ASP A 64 -7.13 4.29 -8.17
CA ASP A 64 -7.87 4.53 -9.40
C ASP A 64 -8.89 3.40 -9.67
N SER A 65 -9.76 3.60 -10.66
CA SER A 65 -10.65 2.56 -11.21
C SER A 65 -9.90 1.30 -11.64
N ASN A 66 -8.67 1.44 -12.14
CA ASN A 66 -7.75 0.35 -12.52
C ASN A 66 -6.96 -0.21 -11.33
N ASN A 67 -7.36 0.10 -10.10
CA ASN A 67 -6.70 -0.36 -8.88
C ASN A 67 -5.24 0.14 -8.73
N GLY A 68 -4.82 1.16 -9.47
CA GLY A 68 -3.51 1.80 -9.30
C GLY A 68 -3.48 2.69 -8.06
N LEU A 69 -2.37 2.70 -7.32
CA LEU A 69 -2.23 3.54 -6.14
C LEU A 69 -2.13 5.02 -6.55
N MET A 70 -3.07 5.83 -6.09
CA MET A 70 -3.05 7.28 -6.35
C MET A 70 -2.48 8.06 -5.17
N LYS A 71 -2.93 7.75 -3.96
CA LYS A 71 -2.55 8.52 -2.76
C LYS A 71 -2.70 7.72 -1.48
N THR A 72 -1.72 7.86 -0.59
CA THR A 72 -1.81 7.45 0.82
C THR A 72 -1.97 8.71 1.68
N VAL A 73 -2.90 8.70 2.63
CA VAL A 73 -3.21 9.85 3.51
C VAL A 73 -3.32 9.38 4.94
N GLY A 74 -2.76 10.16 5.87
CA GLY A 74 -2.91 9.94 7.30
C GLY A 74 -1.80 9.07 7.88
N ASN A 75 -1.54 9.30 9.16
CA ASN A 75 -0.54 8.56 9.91
C ASN A 75 -1.16 7.27 10.48
N ARG A 76 -0.34 6.26 10.68
CA ARG A 76 -0.73 4.96 11.19
C ARG A 76 -0.44 4.93 12.69
N SER A 77 -1.49 5.00 13.50
CA SER A 77 -1.35 4.97 14.97
C SER A 77 -1.19 3.56 15.54
N HIS A 78 -0.88 2.57 14.69
CA HIS A 78 -0.74 1.18 15.09
C HIS A 78 0.27 0.45 14.20
N LEU A 79 0.79 -0.67 14.72
CA LEU A 79 1.63 -1.59 13.98
C LEU A 79 0.81 -2.31 12.89
N PRO A 80 1.43 -2.74 11.78
CA PRO A 80 0.74 -3.51 10.77
C PRO A 80 0.11 -4.74 11.42
N GLY A 81 -1.21 -4.83 11.27
CA GLY A 81 -1.94 -6.00 11.68
C GLY A 81 -1.53 -7.09 10.72
N LYS A 82 -0.64 -7.98 11.16
CA LYS A 82 -0.53 -9.33 10.61
C LYS A 82 -1.90 -10.00 10.84
N GLU A 83 -2.87 -9.67 9.99
CA GLU A 83 -4.06 -10.50 9.80
C GLU A 83 -3.47 -11.88 9.55
N LYS A 84 -3.66 -12.77 10.54
CA LYS A 84 -3.16 -14.12 10.54
C LYS A 84 -3.77 -14.76 9.28
N LEU A 85 -3.01 -14.75 8.19
CA LEU A 85 -3.28 -15.51 6.97
C LEU A 85 -3.03 -16.97 7.38
N GLU A 86 -4.00 -17.58 8.06
CA GLU A 86 -4.07 -19.02 8.31
C GLU A 86 -4.90 -19.68 7.21
#